data_AF-A0AA37KP70-F1
#
_entry.id   AF-A0AA37KP70-F1
#
_cell.length_a   1.000
_cell.length_b   1.000
_cell.length_c   1.000
_cell.angle_alpha   90.00
_cell.angle_beta   90.00
_cell.angle_gamma   90.00
#
_symmetry.space_group_name_H-M   'P 1'
#
loop_
_entity.id
_entity.type
_entity.pdbx_description
1 polymer ?
#
loop_
_entity_poly.entity_id
_entity_poly.type
_entity_poly.pdbx_seq_one_letter_code
_entity_poly.pdbx_strand_id
1 'polypeptide(L)' 'MAQLPAEVLWTENPLYTEFKGAMAENMVLQSLAAHFDAMPRYWTSEGIAEVDFLPQNGTALLPAEVKSGTRSAAGA' A
#
# COMPACT_ATOMS: atom_id res chain seq x y z
N MET A 1 16.14 -3.46 6.00
CA MET A 1 15.51 -2.13 5.84
C MET A 1 16.53 -1.17 5.26
N ALA A 2 16.11 -0.15 4.51
CA ALA A 2 16.95 0.74 3.70
C ALA A 2 17.96 1.65 4.47
N GLN A 3 18.08 1.49 5.81
CA GLN A 3 18.99 2.26 6.68
C GLN A 3 18.86 3.79 6.53
N LEU A 4 17.67 4.28 6.20
CA LEU A 4 17.40 5.71 6.08
C LEU A 4 17.23 6.36 7.46
N PRO A 5 17.65 7.63 7.62
CA PRO A 5 17.35 8.42 8.80
C PRO A 5 15.83 8.55 9.01
N ALA A 6 15.37 8.57 10.27
CA ALA A 6 13.93 8.63 10.58
C ALA A 6 13.27 9.93 10.08
N GLU A 7 14.06 10.98 9.90
CA GLU A 7 13.65 12.27 9.32
C GLU A 7 13.06 12.13 7.91
N VAL A 8 13.44 11.07 7.19
CA VAL A 8 12.88 10.75 5.87
C VAL A 8 11.37 10.52 5.93
N LEU A 9 10.80 10.09 7.05
CA LEU A 9 9.35 9.92 7.17
C LEU A 9 8.62 11.28 7.10
N TRP A 10 9.24 12.33 7.63
CA TRP A 10 8.66 13.66 7.77
C TRP A 10 9.06 14.63 6.66
N THR A 11 10.02 14.27 5.82
CA THR A 11 10.50 15.16 4.74
C THR A 11 9.53 15.21 3.56
N GLU A 12 9.26 16.39 3.02
CA GLU A 12 8.54 16.55 1.74
C GLU A 12 9.47 16.43 0.52
N ASN A 13 10.69 15.91 0.70
CA ASN A 13 11.63 15.74 -0.40
C ASN A 13 11.12 14.67 -1.39
N PRO A 14 10.87 15.05 -2.67
CA PRO A 14 10.27 14.16 -3.66
C PRO A 14 11.12 12.93 -3.98
N LEU A 15 12.44 12.97 -3.70
CA LEU A 15 13.33 11.81 -3.86
C LEU A 15 12.93 10.60 -3.01
N TYR A 16 12.12 10.81 -1.96
CA TYR A 16 11.65 9.74 -1.08
C TYR A 16 10.19 9.33 -1.32
N THR A 17 9.54 9.83 -2.38
CA THR A 17 8.13 9.54 -2.65
C THR A 17 7.87 8.04 -2.83
N GLU A 18 8.64 7.38 -3.70
CA GLU A 18 8.53 5.94 -3.94
C GLU A 18 8.87 5.13 -2.69
N PHE A 19 9.89 5.56 -1.94
CA PHE A 19 10.27 4.91 -0.68
C PHE A 19 9.12 4.94 0.34
N LYS A 20 8.46 6.09 0.50
CA LYS A 20 7.31 6.23 1.40
C LYS A 20 6.11 5.39 0.93
N GLY A 21 5.88 5.34 -0.38
CA GLY A 21 4.88 4.45 -0.99
C GLY A 21 5.12 2.99 -0.63
N ALA A 22 6.31 2.47 -0.95
CA ALA A 22 6.70 1.10 -0.65
C ALA A 22 6.67 0.79 0.87
N MET A 23 7.02 1.77 1.72
CA MET A 23 6.94 1.60 3.17
C MET A 23 5.48 1.51 3.65
N ALA A 24 4.59 2.34 3.12
CA ALA A 24 3.16 2.30 3.43
C ALA A 24 2.53 0.97 2.99
N GLU A 25 2.80 0.53 1.76
CA GLU A 25 2.34 -0.77 1.25
C GLU A 25 2.80 -1.93 2.13
N ASN A 26 4.08 -1.95 2.51
CA ASN A 26 4.62 -2.97 3.39
C ASN A 26 3.93 -2.96 4.77
N MET A 27 3.72 -1.79 5.35
CA MET A 27 3.04 -1.65 6.65
C MET A 27 1.61 -2.18 6.58
N VAL A 28 0.87 -1.83 5.52
CA VAL A 28 -0.50 -2.32 5.30
C VAL A 28 -0.51 -3.84 5.07
N LEU A 29 0.40 -4.38 4.26
CA LEU A 29 0.51 -5.82 4.04
C LEU A 29 0.74 -6.59 5.35
N GLN A 30 1.65 -6.12 6.20
CA GLN A 30 1.89 -6.76 7.50
C GLN A 30 0.64 -6.75 8.38
N SER A 31 -0.11 -5.64 8.38
CA SER A 31 -1.38 -5.56 9.11
C SER A 31 -2.41 -6.54 8.56
N LEU A 32 -2.59 -6.58 7.23
CA LEU A 32 -3.56 -7.47 6.58
C LEU A 32 -3.19 -8.95 6.78
N ALA A 33 -1.91 -9.31 6.63
CA ALA A 33 -1.41 -10.66 6.85
C ALA A 33 -1.68 -11.17 8.27
N ALA A 34 -1.72 -10.28 9.26
CA ALA A 34 -2.04 -10.64 10.65
C ALA A 34 -3.55 -10.80 10.92
N HIS A 35 -4.43 -10.24 10.07
CA HIS A 35 -5.89 -10.20 10.30
C HIS A 35 -6.67 -11.20 9.43
N PHE A 36 -6.10 -11.68 8.34
CA PHE A 36 -6.77 -12.58 7.39
C PHE A 36 -6.14 -13.98 7.41
N ASP A 37 -6.97 -15.01 7.26
CA ASP A 37 -6.50 -16.41 7.25
C ASP A 37 -5.58 -16.73 6.06
N ALA A 38 -5.76 -16.01 4.94
CA ALA A 38 -4.95 -16.14 3.75
C ALA A 38 -4.09 -14.90 3.55
N MET A 39 -2.83 -15.12 3.12
CA MET A 39 -1.95 -14.04 2.73
C MET A 39 -2.59 -13.19 1.61
N PRO A 40 -2.67 -11.86 1.78
CA PRO A 40 -3.14 -10.96 0.73
C PRO A 40 -2.29 -11.11 -0.53
N ARG A 41 -2.94 -11.05 -1.69
CA ARG A 41 -2.26 -11.16 -2.99
C ARG A 41 -2.12 -9.80 -3.64
N TYR A 42 -1.04 -9.60 -4.38
CA TYR A 42 -0.91 -8.46 -5.28
C TYR A 42 -1.82 -8.62 -6.49
N TRP A 43 -2.28 -7.51 -7.04
CA TRP A 43 -3.04 -7.49 -8.27
C TRP A 43 -2.63 -6.31 -9.14
N THR A 44 -2.78 -6.45 -10.45
CA THR A 44 -2.54 -5.37 -11.39
C THR A 44 -3.55 -5.48 -12.53
N SER A 45 -3.98 -4.33 -13.03
CA SER A 45 -5.09 -4.18 -13.97
C SER A 45 -4.67 -3.73 -15.36
N GLU A 46 -3.36 -3.66 -15.63
CA GLU A 46 -2.81 -2.96 -16.80
C GLU A 46 -3.29 -1.50 -16.93
N GLY A 47 -3.58 -0.84 -15.80
CA GLY A 47 -3.97 0.58 -15.75
C GLY A 47 -5.47 0.87 -15.77
N ILE A 48 -6.32 -0.15 -15.57
CA ILE A 48 -7.79 0.01 -15.49
C ILE A 48 -8.25 0.38 -14.07
N ALA A 49 -7.52 -0.06 -13.05
CA ALA A 49 -7.80 0.18 -11.64
C ALA A 49 -6.51 0.16 -10.80
N GLU A 50 -6.44 1.02 -9.79
CA GLU A 50 -5.37 1.07 -8.79
C GLU A 50 -5.78 0.19 -7.60
N VAL A 51 -5.17 -0.98 -7.46
CA VAL A 51 -5.37 -1.91 -6.35
C VAL A 51 -4.02 -2.56 -6.03
N ASP A 52 -3.57 -2.44 -4.78
CA ASP A 52 -2.29 -3.01 -4.34
C ASP A 52 -2.47 -4.41 -3.77
N PHE A 53 -3.57 -4.64 -3.05
CA PHE A 53 -3.84 -5.91 -2.37
C PHE A 53 -5.27 -6.41 -2.58
N LEU A 54 -5.40 -7.74 -2.64
CA LEU A 54 -6.65 -8.48 -2.60
C LEU A 54 -6.70 -9.42 -1.37
N PRO A 55 -7.04 -8.91 -0.17
CA PRO A 55 -7.47 -9.74 0.95
C PRO A 55 -8.68 -10.61 0.63
N GLN A 56 -8.71 -11.81 1.23
CA GLN A 56 -9.81 -12.76 1.09
C GLN A 56 -10.44 -13.06 2.45
N ASN A 57 -11.75 -12.84 2.57
CA ASN A 57 -12.55 -13.25 3.73
C ASN A 57 -13.60 -14.28 3.30
N GLY A 58 -13.37 -15.56 3.61
CA GLY A 58 -14.18 -16.66 3.10
C GLY A 58 -14.15 -16.68 1.57
N THR A 59 -15.29 -16.43 0.92
CA THR A 59 -15.42 -16.35 -0.55
C THR A 59 -15.39 -14.92 -1.09
N ALA A 60 -15.32 -13.91 -0.22
CA ALA A 60 -15.28 -12.50 -0.62
C ALA A 60 -13.84 -12.05 -0.87
N LEU A 61 -13.63 -11.34 -1.99
CA LEU A 61 -12.40 -10.60 -2.26
C LEU A 61 -12.64 -9.13 -1.97
N LEU A 62 -11.71 -8.50 -1.23
CA LEU A 62 -11.82 -7.12 -0.77
C LEU A 62 -10.68 -6.30 -1.37
N PRO A 63 -10.88 -5.57 -2.49
CA PRO A 63 -9.83 -4.75 -3.09
C PRO A 63 -9.40 -3.62 -2.16
N ALA A 64 -8.08 -3.45 -2.02
CA ALA A 64 -7.49 -2.38 -1.22
C ALA A 64 -6.41 -1.64 -2.03
N GLU A 65 -6.51 -0.31 -2.01
CA GLU A 65 -5.49 0.63 -2.49
C GLU A 65 -4.85 1.30 -1.26
N VAL A 66 -3.53 1.44 -1.27
CA VAL A 66 -2.73 2.05 -0.22
C VAL A 66 -2.19 3.38 -0.68
N LYS A 67 -2.47 4.42 0.10
CA LYS A 67 -1.90 5.76 -0.13
C LYS A 67 -0.99 6.14 1.03
N SER A 68 0.23 6.57 0.72
CA SER A 68 1.23 7.01 1.71
C SER A 68 1.07 8.49 2.13
N GLY A 69 0.00 9.16 1.73
CA GLY A 69 -0.25 10.59 2.01
C GLY A 69 -1.72 10.97 1.89
N THR A 70 -2.05 12.24 2.14
CA THR A 70 -3.44 12.74 2.17
C THR A 70 -4.05 13.00 0.79
N ARG A 71 -3.26 12.93 -0.28
CA ARG A 71 -3.76 13.18 -1.64
C ARG A 71 -4.54 11.97 -2.15
N SER A 72 -5.85 12.00 -1.94
CA SER A 72 -6.77 11.14 -2.68
C SER A 72 -7.00 11.79 -4.04
N ALA A 73 -6.42 11.24 -5.11
CA ALA A 73 -7.00 11.46 -6.43
C ALA A 73 -8.35 10.73 -6.41
N ALA A 74 -9.41 11.42 -5.97
CA ALA A 74 -10.74 11.03 -6.35
C ALA A 74 -10.79 11.22 -7.87
N GLY A 75 -10.99 10.14 -8.61
CA GLY A 75 -11.17 10.20 -10.06
C GLY A 75 -12.22 11.26 -10.41
N ALA A 76 -11.86 12.10 -11.38
CA ALA A 76 -12.82 12.93 -12.09
C ALA A 76 -13.67 12.06 -13.03
#